data_AF-A0A6B2EEV0-F1
#
_entry.id   AF-A0A6B2EEV0-F1
#
_cell.length_a   1.000
_cell.length_b   1.000
_cell.length_c   1.000
_cell.angle_alpha   90.00
_cell.angle_beta   90.00
_cell.angle_gamma   90.00
#
_symmetry.space_group_name_H-M   'P 1'
#
loop_
_entity.id
_entity.type
_entity.pdbx_description
1 polymer ?
#
loop_
_entity_poly.entity_id
_entity_poly.type
_entity_poly.pdbx_seq_one_letter_code
_entity_poly.pdbx_strand_id
1 'polypeptide(L)'
;SFNERFYAYPDGQDAAGKMLVANTYAMIGGLIVSTYDVVMISKPVGFGSILAKYMYNTGPLMGMASAFTMGTYASTKLREKDDPLNYAIGGILAGGVYGAWRKSPVSGSCMAITLAIAGVVKKLSLIEGWSFVPAPVNHGYQNLFLSRHDRTVFKDTEKGWTTGKK
;
A
#
# COMPACT_ATOMS: atom_id res chain seq x y z
N SER A 1 -16.23 -5.16 -2.16
CA SER A 1 -14.95 -4.72 -2.77
C SER A 1 -13.81 -5.69 -2.41
N PHE A 2 -12.78 -5.80 -3.26
CA PHE A 2 -11.62 -6.68 -3.01
C PHE A 2 -10.88 -6.34 -1.71
N ASN A 3 -10.81 -5.04 -1.35
CA ASN A 3 -10.28 -4.57 -0.06
C ASN A 3 -11.13 -5.00 1.13
N GLU A 4 -12.46 -4.98 1.01
CA GLU A 4 -13.35 -5.38 2.11
C GLU A 4 -13.16 -6.86 2.45
N ARG A 5 -12.93 -7.71 1.44
CA ARG A 5 -12.67 -9.14 1.65
C ARG A 5 -11.37 -9.39 2.41
N PHE A 6 -10.35 -8.55 2.24
CA PHE A 6 -9.09 -8.67 2.99
C PHE A 6 -9.26 -8.38 4.48
N TYR A 7 -10.10 -7.40 4.83
CA TYR A 7 -10.31 -6.96 6.21
C TYR A 7 -11.55 -7.56 6.88
N ALA A 8 -12.31 -8.41 6.18
CA ALA A 8 -13.54 -9.01 6.71
C ALA A 8 -13.31 -9.94 7.90
N TYR A 9 -12.15 -10.59 7.98
CA TYR A 9 -11.80 -11.53 9.05
C TYR A 9 -10.63 -11.00 9.87
N PRO A 10 -10.57 -11.30 11.19
CA PRO A 10 -9.42 -10.95 12.01
C PRO A 10 -8.13 -11.57 11.46
N ASP A 11 -7.00 -10.94 11.74
CA ASP A 11 -5.69 -11.47 11.35
C ASP A 11 -5.48 -12.84 12.04
N GLY A 12 -5.05 -13.87 11.28
CA GLY A 12 -5.01 -15.26 11.76
C GLY A 12 -6.21 -16.14 11.38
N GLN A 13 -7.18 -15.63 10.60
CA GLN A 13 -8.22 -16.42 9.93
C GLN A 13 -8.17 -16.22 8.41
N ASP A 14 -8.55 -17.25 7.66
CA ASP A 14 -8.55 -17.32 6.19
C ASP A 14 -7.23 -16.83 5.52
N ALA A 15 -6.15 -17.59 5.75
CA ALA A 15 -4.86 -17.31 5.13
C ALA A 15 -4.92 -17.32 3.59
N ALA A 16 -5.71 -18.24 3.02
CA ALA A 16 -5.82 -18.42 1.58
C ALA A 16 -6.54 -17.23 0.92
N GLY A 17 -7.67 -16.78 1.48
CA GLY A 17 -8.40 -15.62 0.96
C GLY A 17 -7.58 -14.34 1.02
N LYS A 18 -6.89 -14.07 2.15
CA LYS A 18 -6.01 -12.91 2.29
C LYS A 18 -4.82 -12.98 1.33
N MET A 19 -4.21 -14.16 1.17
CA MET A 19 -3.11 -14.36 0.23
C MET A 19 -3.54 -14.15 -1.23
N LEU A 20 -4.72 -14.66 -1.62
CA LEU A 20 -5.26 -14.42 -2.97
C LEU A 20 -5.44 -12.93 -3.23
N VAL A 21 -5.99 -12.21 -2.26
CA VAL A 21 -6.18 -10.77 -2.37
C VAL A 21 -4.84 -10.03 -2.46
N ALA A 22 -3.88 -10.35 -1.59
CA ALA A 22 -2.55 -9.76 -1.66
C ALA A 22 -1.83 -10.06 -2.99
N ASN A 23 -1.94 -11.29 -3.48
CA ASN A 23 -1.33 -11.71 -4.74
C ASN A 23 -1.93 -11.02 -5.96
N THR A 24 -3.23 -10.75 -5.99
CA THR A 24 -3.82 -9.98 -7.08
C THR A 24 -3.32 -8.54 -7.09
N TYR A 25 -3.15 -7.90 -5.93
CA TYR A 25 -2.52 -6.58 -5.87
C TYR A 25 -1.06 -6.63 -6.32
N ALA A 26 -0.31 -7.65 -5.91
CA ALA A 26 1.07 -7.85 -6.34
C ALA A 26 1.17 -8.13 -7.84
N MET A 27 0.20 -8.84 -8.42
CA MET A 27 0.11 -9.10 -9.85
C MET A 27 -0.12 -7.78 -10.61
N ILE A 28 -1.10 -6.97 -10.20
CA ILE A 28 -1.35 -5.66 -10.84
C ILE A 28 -0.11 -4.77 -10.74
N GLY A 29 0.51 -4.67 -9.55
CA GLY A 29 1.75 -3.92 -9.36
C GLY A 29 2.90 -4.45 -10.23
N GLY A 30 3.06 -5.77 -10.31
CA GLY A 30 4.08 -6.43 -11.13
C GLY A 30 3.87 -6.21 -12.62
N LEU A 31 2.63 -6.21 -13.11
CA LEU A 31 2.31 -5.85 -14.49
C LEU A 31 2.66 -4.39 -14.81
N ILE A 32 2.40 -3.46 -13.91
CA ILE A 32 2.76 -2.04 -14.10
C ILE A 32 4.28 -1.89 -14.15
N VAL A 33 5.00 -2.46 -13.18
CA VAL A 33 6.46 -2.39 -13.09
C VAL A 33 7.12 -3.06 -14.30
N SER A 34 6.61 -4.21 -14.73
CA SER A 34 7.12 -4.91 -15.91
C SER A 34 6.80 -4.20 -17.21
N THR A 35 5.63 -3.57 -17.34
CA THR A 35 5.32 -2.71 -18.49
C THR A 35 6.31 -1.56 -18.57
N TYR A 36 6.57 -0.89 -17.46
CA TYR A 36 7.55 0.19 -17.38
C TYR A 36 8.96 -0.28 -17.77
N ASP A 37 9.42 -1.40 -17.21
CA ASP A 37 10.73 -1.98 -17.53
C ASP A 37 10.86 -2.35 -19.01
N VAL A 38 9.86 -3.03 -19.57
CA VAL A 38 9.87 -3.46 -20.98
C VAL A 38 9.84 -2.25 -21.93
N VAL A 39 9.03 -1.24 -21.65
CA VAL A 39 8.89 -0.08 -22.55
C VAL A 39 10.06 0.89 -22.43
N MET A 40 10.51 1.20 -21.20
CA MET A 40 11.49 2.26 -20.97
C MET A 40 12.93 1.78 -20.86
N ILE A 41 13.17 0.65 -20.19
CA ILE A 41 14.53 0.25 -19.79
C ILE A 41 15.06 -0.86 -20.69
N SER A 42 14.47 -2.05 -20.57
CA SER A 42 15.03 -3.28 -21.14
C SER A 42 14.79 -3.41 -22.64
N LYS A 43 13.70 -2.83 -23.17
CA LYS A 43 13.28 -2.90 -24.59
C LYS A 43 13.55 -4.26 -25.26
N PRO A 44 13.14 -5.39 -24.65
CA PRO A 44 13.43 -6.70 -25.18
C PRO A 44 12.69 -6.95 -26.50
N VAL A 45 13.37 -7.56 -27.46
CA VAL A 45 12.79 -7.86 -28.79
C VAL A 45 12.25 -9.29 -28.79
N GLY A 46 10.99 -9.45 -29.21
CA GLY A 46 10.32 -10.74 -29.34
C GLY A 46 9.41 -11.12 -28.16
N PHE A 47 8.36 -11.89 -28.43
CA PHE A 47 7.31 -12.20 -27.44
C PHE A 47 7.84 -12.97 -26.21
N GLY A 48 8.71 -13.97 -26.44
CA GLY A 48 9.24 -14.79 -25.35
C GLY A 48 10.13 -14.02 -24.37
N SER A 49 10.94 -13.08 -24.86
CA SER A 49 11.84 -12.27 -24.03
C SER A 49 11.06 -11.21 -23.23
N ILE A 50 10.00 -10.64 -23.82
CA ILE A 50 9.04 -9.78 -23.12
C ILE A 50 8.39 -10.57 -21.98
N LEU A 51 7.80 -11.74 -22.27
CA LEU A 51 7.13 -12.55 -21.27
C LEU A 51 8.07 -12.97 -20.13
N ALA A 52 9.31 -13.34 -20.45
CA ALA A 52 10.31 -13.67 -19.44
C ALA A 52 10.59 -12.50 -18.48
N LYS A 53 10.59 -11.25 -18.97
CA LYS A 53 10.74 -10.05 -18.12
C LYS A 53 9.52 -9.81 -17.24
N TYR A 54 8.32 -9.98 -17.78
CA TYR A 54 7.09 -9.90 -16.99
C TYR A 54 7.09 -10.92 -15.84
N MET A 55 7.50 -12.16 -16.12
CA MET A 55 7.62 -13.21 -15.10
C MET A 55 8.72 -12.92 -14.09
N TYR A 56 9.88 -12.44 -14.54
CA TYR A 56 11.02 -12.12 -13.67
C TYR A 56 10.70 -10.99 -12.68
N ASN A 57 9.89 -10.01 -13.08
CA ASN A 57 9.49 -8.89 -12.21
C ASN A 57 8.27 -9.25 -11.35
N THR A 58 7.26 -9.91 -11.92
CA THR A 58 5.98 -10.18 -11.23
C THR A 58 6.08 -11.36 -10.26
N GLY A 59 6.82 -12.42 -10.60
CA GLY A 59 6.94 -13.60 -9.77
C GLY A 59 7.45 -13.31 -8.35
N PRO A 60 8.57 -12.58 -8.19
CA PRO A 60 9.06 -12.17 -6.88
C PRO A 60 8.10 -11.28 -6.10
N LEU A 61 7.36 -10.38 -6.77
CA LEU A 61 6.34 -9.55 -6.12
C LEU A 61 5.22 -10.39 -5.51
N MET A 62 4.74 -11.40 -6.24
CA MET A 62 3.77 -12.35 -5.71
C MET A 62 4.36 -13.19 -4.57
N GLY A 63 5.62 -13.60 -4.67
CA GLY A 63 6.34 -14.28 -3.59
C GLY A 63 6.43 -13.44 -2.32
N MET A 64 6.73 -12.14 -2.44
CA MET A 64 6.77 -11.20 -1.32
C MET A 64 5.39 -11.03 -0.66
N ALA A 65 4.33 -10.86 -1.46
CA ALA A 65 2.96 -10.76 -0.95
C ALA A 65 2.53 -12.03 -0.21
N SER A 66 2.84 -13.20 -0.77
CA SER A 66 2.56 -14.50 -0.13
C SER A 66 3.34 -14.68 1.18
N ALA A 67 4.62 -14.32 1.20
CA ALA A 67 5.46 -14.36 2.40
C ALA A 67 4.95 -13.40 3.48
N PHE A 68 4.49 -12.21 3.09
CA PHE A 68 3.87 -11.25 4.02
C PHE A 68 2.59 -11.81 4.64
N THR A 69 1.66 -12.31 3.84
CA THR A 69 0.36 -12.83 4.34
C THR A 69 0.53 -14.11 5.16
N MET A 70 1.42 -15.02 4.75
CA MET A 70 1.70 -16.23 5.51
C MET A 70 2.48 -15.93 6.78
N GLY A 71 3.42 -14.98 6.73
CA GLY A 71 4.20 -14.53 7.87
C GLY A 71 3.35 -13.91 8.95
N THR A 72 2.47 -12.98 8.55
CA THR A 72 1.48 -12.36 9.46
C THR A 72 0.50 -13.40 10.02
N TYR A 73 0.01 -14.33 9.20
CA TYR A 73 -0.88 -15.40 9.66
C TYR A 73 -0.18 -16.31 10.68
N ALA A 74 1.03 -16.78 10.38
CA ALA A 74 1.79 -17.66 11.25
C ALA A 74 2.17 -16.98 12.57
N SER A 75 2.60 -15.72 12.53
CA SER A 75 2.94 -14.96 13.74
C SER A 75 1.71 -14.71 14.62
N THR A 76 0.55 -14.43 13.99
CA THR A 76 -0.70 -14.22 14.71
C THR A 76 -1.22 -15.51 15.33
N LYS A 77 -1.13 -16.65 14.63
CA LYS A 77 -1.46 -17.96 15.17
C LYS A 77 -0.56 -18.37 16.34
N LEU A 78 0.74 -18.07 16.26
CA LEU A 78 1.69 -18.43 17.30
C LEU A 78 1.51 -17.57 18.57
N ARG A 79 1.17 -16.28 18.41
CA ARG A 79 1.04 -15.34 19.53
C ARG A 79 -0.38 -15.18 20.04
N GLU A 80 -1.37 -15.64 19.28
CA GLU A 80 -2.82 -15.45 19.50
C GLU A 80 -3.22 -13.99 19.79
N LYS A 81 -2.40 -13.03 19.32
CA LYS A 81 -2.56 -11.60 19.52
C LYS A 81 -2.47 -10.90 18.19
N ASP A 82 -3.35 -9.94 17.96
CA ASP A 82 -3.36 -9.09 16.78
C ASP A 82 -2.56 -7.80 17.02
N ASP A 83 -1.23 -7.92 16.99
CA ASP A 83 -0.30 -6.82 17.27
C ASP A 83 0.33 -6.26 15.97
N PRO A 84 0.74 -4.97 15.92
CA PRO A 84 1.51 -4.40 14.81
C PRO A 84 2.82 -5.15 14.51
N LEU A 85 3.37 -5.86 15.49
CA LEU A 85 4.55 -6.69 15.35
C LEU A 85 4.35 -7.86 14.37
N ASN A 86 3.12 -8.37 14.21
CA ASN A 86 2.83 -9.41 13.24
C ASN A 86 3.06 -8.92 11.81
N TYR A 87 2.65 -7.67 11.53
CA TYR A 87 2.87 -7.03 10.24
C TYR A 87 4.34 -6.68 10.01
N ALA A 88 5.09 -6.36 11.08
CA ALA A 88 6.54 -6.21 11.00
C ALA A 88 7.23 -7.52 10.58
N ILE A 89 6.85 -8.65 11.18
CA ILE A 89 7.40 -9.98 10.85
C ILE A 89 7.08 -10.35 9.40
N GLY A 90 5.83 -10.14 8.96
CA GLY A 90 5.44 -10.33 7.57
C GLY A 90 6.29 -9.47 6.62
N GLY A 91 6.54 -8.20 6.99
CA GLY A 91 7.38 -7.28 6.22
C GLY A 91 8.84 -7.73 6.11
N ILE A 92 9.42 -8.25 7.20
CA ILE A 92 10.77 -8.82 7.21
C ILE A 92 10.86 -10.03 6.28
N LEU A 93 9.89 -10.94 6.34
CA LEU A 93 9.85 -12.13 5.48
C LEU A 93 9.73 -11.76 4.00
N ALA A 94 8.88 -10.78 3.68
CA ALA A 94 8.79 -10.23 2.32
C ALA A 94 10.12 -9.60 1.86
N GLY A 95 10.80 -8.85 2.73
CA GLY A 95 12.14 -8.31 2.44
C GLY A 95 13.20 -9.40 2.21
N GLY A 96 13.08 -10.53 2.90
CA GLY A 96 13.91 -11.71 2.65
C GLY A 96 13.73 -12.28 1.23
N VAL A 97 12.49 -12.38 0.76
CA VAL A 97 12.18 -12.79 -0.62
C VAL A 97 12.75 -11.78 -1.63
N TYR A 98 12.65 -10.48 -1.34
CA TYR A 98 13.28 -9.45 -2.16
C TYR A 98 14.81 -9.60 -2.24
N GLY A 99 15.46 -9.82 -1.09
CA GLY A 99 16.90 -10.04 -1.01
C GLY A 99 17.36 -11.25 -1.81
N ALA A 100 16.58 -12.35 -1.76
CA ALA A 100 16.82 -13.54 -2.57
C ALA A 100 16.67 -13.24 -4.07
N TRP A 101 15.65 -12.48 -4.47
CA TRP A 101 15.46 -12.08 -5.86
C TRP A 101 16.61 -11.22 -6.40
N ARG A 102 17.05 -10.22 -5.64
CA ARG A 102 18.16 -9.32 -6.01
C ARG A 102 19.55 -9.92 -5.76
N LYS A 103 19.63 -11.12 -5.17
CA LYS A 103 20.87 -11.82 -4.78
C LYS A 103 21.83 -10.95 -3.96
N SER A 104 21.29 -10.05 -3.14
CA SER A 104 22.09 -9.11 -2.36
C SER A 104 21.56 -9.01 -0.93
N PRO A 105 22.35 -9.43 0.08
CA PRO A 105 21.92 -9.41 1.48
C PRO A 105 21.68 -7.98 1.98
N VAL A 106 22.49 -7.02 1.53
CA VAL A 106 22.34 -5.60 1.91
C VAL A 106 21.00 -5.06 1.43
N SER A 107 20.67 -5.30 0.15
CA SER A 107 19.38 -4.85 -0.40
C SER A 107 18.19 -5.52 0.29
N GLY A 108 18.33 -6.79 0.67
CA GLY A 108 17.34 -7.52 1.44
C GLY A 108 17.11 -6.93 2.81
N SER A 109 18.18 -6.63 3.56
CA SER A 109 18.08 -6.01 4.90
C SER A 109 17.44 -4.63 4.85
N CYS A 110 17.85 -3.76 3.92
CA CYS A 110 17.23 -2.44 3.75
C CYS A 110 15.73 -2.55 3.39
N MET A 111 15.39 -3.48 2.50
CA MET A 111 14.00 -3.70 2.10
C MET A 111 13.18 -4.30 3.25
N ALA A 112 13.73 -5.24 4.00
CA ALA A 112 13.08 -5.85 5.16
C ALA A 112 12.73 -4.81 6.22
N ILE A 113 13.66 -3.90 6.56
CA ILE A 113 13.40 -2.81 7.51
C ILE A 113 12.30 -1.89 6.98
N THR A 114 12.39 -1.49 5.72
CA THR A 114 11.42 -0.58 5.11
C THR A 114 10.02 -1.20 5.06
N LEU A 115 9.90 -2.47 4.66
CA LEU A 115 8.63 -3.20 4.63
C LEU A 115 8.09 -3.49 6.03
N ALA A 116 8.96 -3.74 7.01
CA ALA A 116 8.55 -3.91 8.40
C ALA A 116 7.91 -2.63 8.94
N ILE A 117 8.56 -1.48 8.73
CA ILE A 117 8.01 -0.16 9.12
C ILE A 117 6.70 0.11 8.39
N ALA A 118 6.66 -0.11 7.07
CA ALA A 118 5.44 0.07 6.29
C ALA A 118 4.29 -0.83 6.79
N GLY A 119 4.59 -2.07 7.18
CA GLY A 119 3.61 -3.00 7.77
C GLY A 119 3.06 -2.49 9.11
N VAL A 120 3.93 -2.04 10.01
CA VAL A 120 3.53 -1.45 11.30
C VAL A 120 2.66 -0.21 11.09
N VAL A 121 3.10 0.71 10.24
CA VAL A 121 2.36 1.93 9.91
C VAL A 121 1.00 1.60 9.31
N LYS A 122 0.93 0.58 8.44
CA LYS A 122 -0.36 0.16 7.87
C LYS A 122 -1.30 -0.40 8.93
N LYS A 123 -0.80 -1.19 9.89
CA LYS A 123 -1.62 -1.70 10.99
C LYS A 123 -2.09 -0.58 11.93
N LEU A 124 -1.22 0.37 12.25
CA LEU A 124 -1.58 1.56 13.03
C LEU A 124 -2.67 2.39 12.35
N SER A 125 -2.56 2.61 11.04
CA SER A 125 -3.60 3.29 10.25
C SER A 125 -4.97 2.59 10.33
N LEU A 126 -5.01 1.26 10.44
CA LEU A 126 -6.25 0.52 10.61
C LEU A 126 -6.82 0.65 12.03
N ILE A 127 -5.96 0.63 13.05
CA ILE A 127 -6.37 0.76 14.46
C ILE A 127 -6.88 2.18 14.76
N GLU A 128 -6.18 3.19 14.26
CA GLU A 128 -6.49 4.61 14.48
C GLU A 128 -7.52 5.16 13.48
N GLY A 129 -7.85 4.39 12.43
CA GLY A 129 -8.81 4.80 11.40
C GLY A 129 -8.31 5.89 10.47
N TRP A 130 -6.99 6.08 10.35
CA TRP A 130 -6.40 7.08 9.46
C TRP A 130 -6.49 6.61 8.01
N SER A 131 -7.07 7.44 7.13
CA SER A 131 -7.04 7.22 5.69
C SER A 131 -5.87 7.97 5.06
N PHE A 132 -5.02 7.25 4.31
CA PHE A 132 -3.92 7.86 3.53
C PHE A 132 -4.43 8.78 2.41
N VAL A 133 -5.60 8.47 1.86
CA VAL A 133 -6.26 9.29 0.85
C VAL A 133 -7.66 9.57 1.39
N PRO A 134 -7.88 10.70 2.09
CA PRO A 134 -9.22 11.05 2.52
C PRO A 134 -10.11 11.19 1.28
N ALA A 135 -11.36 10.72 1.36
CA ALA A 135 -12.32 11.02 0.32
C ALA A 135 -12.41 12.55 0.17
N PRO A 136 -12.48 13.08 -1.07
CA PRO A 136 -12.67 14.50 -1.24
C PRO A 136 -13.92 14.91 -0.48
N VAL A 137 -13.79 15.90 0.41
CA VAL A 137 -14.95 16.46 1.09
C VAL A 137 -15.83 17.07 0.01
N ASN A 138 -17.00 16.49 -0.20
CA ASN A 138 -17.99 16.95 -1.17
C ASN A 138 -18.50 18.33 -0.73
N HIS A 139 -17.75 19.38 -1.05
CA HIS A 139 -18.29 20.72 -1.09
C HIS A 139 -19.26 20.73 -2.26
N GLY A 140 -20.56 20.93 -2.03
CA GLY A 140 -21.55 20.96 -3.09
C GLY A 140 -21.12 21.94 -4.20
N TYR A 141 -20.79 21.41 -5.38
CA TYR A 141 -20.47 22.19 -6.57
C TYR A 141 -21.71 22.41 -7.46
N GLN A 142 -22.90 21.96 -7.03
CA GLN A 142 -24.12 21.91 -7.84
C GLN A 142 -25.33 22.65 -7.22
N ASN A 143 -25.10 23.77 -6.54
CA ASN A 143 -26.17 24.64 -6.04
C ASN A 143 -25.94 26.07 -6.54
N LEU A 144 -26.94 26.66 -7.20
CA LEU A 144 -26.93 28.04 -7.76
C LEU A 144 -26.57 29.15 -6.75
N PHE A 145 -26.51 28.83 -5.46
CA PHE A 145 -26.18 29.73 -4.37
C PHE A 145 -24.70 29.65 -3.93
N LEU A 146 -23.78 29.32 -4.85
CA LEU A 146 -22.33 29.20 -4.59
C LEU A 146 -21.74 30.40 -3.82
N SER A 147 -22.28 31.61 -4.03
CA SER A 147 -21.77 32.85 -3.41
C SER A 147 -22.10 33.01 -1.92
N ARG A 148 -22.98 32.16 -1.33
CA ARG A 148 -23.39 32.27 0.08
C ARG A 148 -22.62 31.35 1.03
N HIS A 149 -21.82 30.43 0.50
CA HIS A 149 -21.01 29.54 1.32
C HIS A 149 -19.55 30.01 1.33
N ASP A 150 -19.04 30.21 2.54
CA ASP A 150 -17.63 30.51 2.76
C ASP A 150 -16.77 29.30 2.34
N ARG A 151 -15.79 29.55 1.48
CA ARG A 151 -14.91 28.52 0.88
C ARG A 151 -13.47 28.65 1.34
N THR A 152 -13.20 29.51 2.31
CA THR A 152 -11.85 29.69 2.83
C THR A 152 -11.45 28.48 3.67
N VAL A 153 -10.24 27.98 3.43
CA VAL A 153 -9.65 26.87 4.21
C VAL A 153 -9.45 27.28 5.68
N PHE A 154 -9.31 28.59 5.92
CA PHE A 154 -9.25 29.23 7.22
C PHE A 154 -10.45 30.16 7.38
N LYS A 155 -10.98 30.37 8.60
CA LYS A 155 -12.00 31.40 8.80
C LYS A 155 -11.47 32.76 8.34
N ASP A 156 -12.26 33.48 7.54
CA ASP A 156 -11.92 34.84 7.11
C ASP A 156 -11.71 35.71 8.37
N THR A 157 -10.55 36.36 8.48
CA THR A 157 -10.25 37.25 9.60
C THR A 157 -11.26 38.41 9.58
N GLU A 158 -11.70 38.90 10.75
CA GLU A 158 -12.69 39.96 10.85
C GLU A 158 -12.35 41.15 9.91
N LYS A 159 -13.24 41.45 8.97
CA LYS A 159 -13.05 42.53 7.99
C LYS A 159 -13.10 43.89 8.71
N GLY A 160 -11.94 44.46 9.00
CA GLY A 160 -11.83 45.79 9.61
C GLY A 160 -10.40 46.34 9.84
N TRP A 161 -9.35 45.56 9.58
CA TRP A 161 -7.97 45.90 9.94
C TRP A 161 -7.28 46.96 9.05
N THR A 162 -7.89 47.39 7.94
CA THR A 162 -7.35 48.44 7.04
C THR A 162 -8.19 49.71 6.97
N THR A 163 -9.06 49.96 7.97
CA THR A 163 -9.74 51.26 8.03
C THR A 163 -8.76 52.35 8.48
N GLY A 164 -8.03 52.93 7.53
CA GLY A 164 -7.42 54.24 7.71
C GLY A 164 -8.52 55.24 8.05
N LYS A 165 -8.43 55.87 9.22
CA LYS A 165 -9.29 57.00 9.58
C LYS A 165 -9.15 58.08 8.50
N LYS A 166 -10.29 58.62 8.05
CA LYS A 166 -10.33 59.87 7.29
C LYS A 166 -9.64 60.99 8.04
#